data_AF-A0A7C7L6X2-F1
#
_entry.id   AF-A0A7C7L6X2-F1
#
_cell.length_a   1.000
_cell.length_b   1.000
_cell.length_c   1.000
_cell.angle_alpha   90.00
_cell.angle_beta   90.00
_cell.angle_gamma   90.00
#
_symmetry.space_group_name_H-M   'P 1'
#
loop_
_entity.id
_entity.type
_entity.pdbx_description
1 polymer ?
#
loop_
_entity_poly.entity_id
_entity_poly.type
_entity_poly.pdbx_seq_one_letter_code
_entity_poly.pdbx_strand_id
1 'polypeptide(L)'
;MGKLQRPLFYLLILFLPTQLTKHFWPDWAMVGGIRVDYLSPTVYLTDLLVVGLLILVAAERLGERKSLFKSLSAITFRGPIGRQNVRVILGLAGGLIFLSLGVVGSIRPLAGFYKLLKLVEFFLLGLWVKNNFVALLPCCLVPLLSLTIIYSSLIAWGQFLRQGSLGGLFWWLGERTFTSSTPGIAQVVLNGQLFLRPYATFSHPNVLGGYLATVIPLIITQISNVKSQNYSLNLIAILKMLAIFLGVATLFITFSRAAWLVGGIGIILSGLLPSFRKAKKESKKRSS
;
A
#
# COMPACT_ATOMS: atom_id res chain seq x y z
N MET A 1 -6.65 -14.12 -15.42
CA MET A 1 -7.26 -13.19 -14.46
C MET A 1 -8.75 -13.19 -14.74
N GLY A 2 -9.54 -13.71 -13.82
CA GLY A 2 -11.00 -13.72 -13.94
C GLY A 2 -11.60 -12.33 -13.97
N LYS A 3 -12.84 -12.23 -14.47
CA LYS A 3 -13.58 -10.97 -14.58
C LYS A 3 -13.76 -10.28 -13.23
N LEU A 4 -13.94 -11.05 -12.14
CA LEU A 4 -14.15 -10.54 -10.78
C LEU A 4 -12.85 -10.21 -10.02
N GLN A 5 -11.71 -10.79 -10.41
CA GLN A 5 -10.43 -10.53 -9.74
C GLN A 5 -9.92 -9.10 -10.00
N ARG A 6 -10.15 -8.55 -11.20
CA ARG A 6 -9.73 -7.19 -11.57
C ARG A 6 -10.40 -6.10 -10.73
N PRO A 7 -11.74 -6.01 -10.66
CA PRO A 7 -12.40 -4.96 -9.89
C PRO A 7 -12.05 -5.07 -8.40
N LEU A 8 -11.93 -6.27 -7.86
CA LEU A 8 -11.57 -6.45 -6.45
C LEU A 8 -10.16 -5.95 -6.14
N PHE A 9 -9.20 -6.20 -7.04
CA PHE A 9 -7.87 -5.62 -6.92
C PHE A 9 -7.88 -4.09 -7.06
N TYR A 10 -8.69 -3.52 -7.96
CA TYR A 10 -8.81 -2.07 -8.08
C TYR A 10 -9.47 -1.42 -6.86
N LEU A 11 -10.45 -2.09 -6.24
CA LEU A 11 -10.99 -1.68 -4.94
C LEU A 11 -9.91 -1.74 -3.85
N LEU A 12 -9.07 -2.78 -3.84
CA LEU A 12 -7.94 -2.87 -2.91
C LEU A 12 -6.99 -1.67 -3.06
N ILE A 13 -6.68 -1.25 -4.29
CA ILE A 13 -5.86 -0.06 -4.53
C ILE A 13 -6.57 1.21 -4.05
N LEU A 14 -7.87 1.36 -4.32
CA LEU A 14 -8.65 2.53 -3.92
C LEU A 14 -8.73 2.68 -2.39
N PHE A 15 -8.86 1.57 -1.67
CA PHE A 15 -8.97 1.53 -0.21
C PHE A 15 -7.62 1.32 0.49
N LEU A 16 -6.51 1.27 -0.26
CA LEU A 16 -5.18 1.05 0.29
C LEU A 16 -4.77 2.06 1.38
N PRO A 17 -5.03 3.38 1.26
CA PRO A 17 -4.66 4.34 2.30
C PRO A 17 -5.76 4.50 3.36
N THR A 18 -6.78 3.63 3.41
CA THR A 18 -7.83 3.69 4.43
C THR A 18 -7.49 2.80 5.62
N GLN A 19 -7.77 3.28 6.84
CA GLN A 19 -7.61 2.49 8.07
C GLN A 19 -8.96 1.99 8.59
N LEU A 20 -9.91 1.73 7.68
CA LEU A 20 -11.19 1.16 8.07
C LEU A 20 -10.96 -0.26 8.62
N THR A 21 -11.17 -0.39 9.93
CA THR A 21 -10.70 -1.54 10.70
C THR A 21 -11.68 -1.91 11.80
N LYS A 22 -11.65 -3.19 12.19
CA LYS A 22 -12.24 -3.69 13.42
C LYS A 22 -11.12 -4.19 14.33
N HIS A 23 -10.93 -3.51 15.45
CA HIS A 23 -10.02 -3.93 16.51
C HIS A 23 -10.70 -4.94 17.44
N PHE A 24 -9.97 -5.98 17.80
CA PHE A 24 -10.36 -6.92 18.84
C PHE A 24 -9.51 -6.64 20.09
N TRP A 25 -10.13 -6.68 21.27
CA TRP A 25 -9.47 -6.32 22.53
C TRP A 25 -9.42 -7.50 23.51
N PRO A 26 -8.72 -8.59 23.17
CA PRO A 26 -8.49 -9.68 24.13
C PRO A 26 -7.54 -9.22 25.24
N ASP A 27 -7.48 -9.96 26.36
CA ASP A 27 -6.72 -9.56 27.55
C ASP A 27 -5.24 -9.28 27.26
N TRP A 28 -4.65 -10.04 26.33
CA TRP A 28 -3.25 -9.86 25.90
C TRP A 28 -3.00 -8.59 25.06
N ALA A 29 -4.06 -7.89 24.62
CA ALA A 29 -3.99 -6.59 23.98
C ALA A 29 -4.05 -5.42 24.99
N MET A 30 -4.20 -5.72 26.28
CA MET A 30 -4.17 -4.74 27.36
C MET A 30 -2.82 -4.77 28.08
N VAL A 31 -2.31 -3.60 28.45
CA VAL A 31 -1.11 -3.44 29.27
C VAL A 31 -1.44 -2.47 30.39
N GLY A 32 -1.45 -2.96 31.63
CA GLY A 32 -1.88 -2.16 32.79
C GLY A 32 -3.34 -1.68 32.69
N GLY A 33 -4.22 -2.47 32.09
CA GLY A 33 -5.62 -2.10 31.85
C GLY A 33 -5.85 -1.14 30.66
N ILE A 34 -4.77 -0.66 30.03
CA ILE A 34 -4.83 0.24 28.87
C ILE A 34 -4.80 -0.59 27.59
N ARG A 35 -5.70 -0.29 26.66
CA ARG A 35 -5.74 -0.89 25.32
C ARG A 35 -4.52 -0.47 24.49
N VAL A 36 -3.82 -1.43 23.92
CA VAL A 36 -2.63 -1.17 23.11
C VAL A 36 -2.85 -1.61 21.65
N ASP A 37 -2.97 -0.64 20.74
CA ASP A 37 -3.32 -0.83 19.33
C ASP A 37 -2.46 -1.88 18.62
N TYR A 38 -1.13 -1.87 18.79
CA TYR A 38 -0.23 -2.78 18.08
C TYR A 38 -0.29 -4.23 18.57
N LEU A 39 -0.87 -4.43 19.76
CA LEU A 39 -1.16 -5.74 20.34
C LEU A 39 -2.60 -6.17 20.06
N SER A 40 -3.46 -5.32 19.52
CA SER A 40 -4.79 -5.78 19.13
C SER A 40 -4.72 -6.59 17.83
N PRO A 41 -5.40 -7.75 17.73
CA PRO A 41 -5.80 -8.28 16.42
C PRO A 41 -6.67 -7.24 15.74
N THR A 42 -6.41 -6.98 14.46
CA THR A 42 -7.14 -5.96 13.72
C THR A 42 -7.48 -6.49 12.35
N VAL A 43 -8.75 -6.54 12.00
CA VAL A 43 -9.18 -6.89 10.65
C VAL A 43 -9.45 -5.59 9.89
N TYR A 44 -8.65 -5.32 8.86
CA TYR A 44 -8.78 -4.19 7.95
C TYR A 44 -9.73 -4.55 6.80
N LEU A 45 -10.40 -3.54 6.23
CA LEU A 45 -11.15 -3.72 4.99
C LEU A 45 -10.27 -4.30 3.87
N THR A 46 -9.01 -3.85 3.78
CA THR A 46 -8.03 -4.37 2.81
C THR A 46 -7.84 -5.87 2.94
N ASP A 47 -7.92 -6.41 4.15
CA ASP A 47 -7.74 -7.84 4.41
C ASP A 47 -8.88 -8.64 3.83
N LEU A 48 -10.11 -8.14 3.98
CA LEU A 48 -11.30 -8.76 3.42
C LEU A 48 -11.23 -8.76 1.89
N LEU A 49 -10.72 -7.68 1.28
CA LEU A 49 -10.52 -7.59 -0.16
C LEU A 49 -9.43 -8.56 -0.65
N VAL A 50 -8.32 -8.69 0.09
CA VAL A 50 -7.24 -9.64 -0.25
C VAL A 50 -7.72 -11.08 -0.08
N VAL A 51 -8.36 -11.42 1.03
CA VAL A 51 -8.92 -12.77 1.26
C VAL A 51 -9.96 -13.10 0.20
N GLY A 52 -10.88 -12.18 -0.13
CA GLY A 52 -11.83 -12.36 -1.22
C GLY A 52 -11.16 -12.61 -2.57
N LEU A 53 -10.07 -11.89 -2.86
CA LEU A 53 -9.28 -12.08 -4.09
C LEU A 53 -8.65 -13.47 -4.13
N LEU A 54 -8.06 -13.92 -3.03
CA LEU A 54 -7.45 -15.23 -2.90
C LEU A 54 -8.49 -16.36 -3.00
N ILE A 55 -9.69 -16.17 -2.42
CA ILE A 55 -10.81 -17.12 -2.54
C ILE A 55 -11.24 -17.24 -4.01
N LEU A 56 -11.41 -16.14 -4.73
CA LEU A 56 -11.76 -16.18 -6.17
C LEU A 56 -10.69 -16.91 -6.99
N VAL A 57 -9.42 -16.69 -6.68
CA VAL A 57 -8.30 -17.40 -7.32
C VAL A 57 -8.36 -18.89 -7.00
N ALA A 58 -8.61 -19.27 -5.75
CA ALA A 58 -8.73 -20.67 -5.36
C ALA A 58 -9.94 -21.35 -6.03
N ALA A 59 -11.10 -20.68 -6.08
CA ALA A 59 -12.32 -21.19 -6.70
C ALA A 59 -12.16 -21.44 -8.20
N GLU A 60 -11.56 -20.50 -8.94
CA GLU A 60 -11.26 -20.69 -10.38
C GLU A 60 -10.36 -21.90 -10.62
N ARG A 61 -9.40 -22.16 -9.72
CA ARG A 61 -8.45 -23.27 -9.86
C ARG A 61 -9.02 -24.62 -9.43
N LEU A 62 -9.91 -24.65 -8.44
CA LEU A 62 -10.64 -25.84 -8.04
C LEU A 62 -11.58 -26.32 -9.15
N GLY A 63 -12.18 -25.38 -9.89
CA GLY A 63 -12.99 -25.68 -11.08
C GLY A 63 -12.22 -26.35 -12.22
N GLU A 64 -10.90 -26.18 -12.30
CA GLU A 64 -10.03 -26.82 -13.31
C GLU A 64 -9.65 -28.29 -12.97
N ARG A 65 -10.25 -28.92 -11.94
CA ARG A 65 -9.95 -30.30 -11.47
C ARG A 65 -8.45 -30.60 -11.28
N LYS A 66 -7.63 -29.61 -10.93
CA LYS A 66 -6.24 -29.83 -10.53
C LYS A 66 -6.17 -30.06 -9.02
N SER A 67 -5.47 -31.11 -8.59
CA SER A 67 -5.20 -31.42 -7.18
C SER A 67 -4.83 -30.15 -6.39
N LEU A 68 -5.42 -29.97 -5.20
CA LEU A 68 -5.22 -28.84 -4.29
C LEU A 68 -3.73 -28.50 -4.05
N PHE A 69 -2.89 -29.53 -3.91
CA PHE A 69 -1.44 -29.36 -3.74
C PHE A 69 -0.76 -28.79 -4.99
N LYS A 70 -1.21 -29.20 -6.19
CA LYS A 70 -0.74 -28.63 -7.46
C LYS A 70 -1.22 -27.18 -7.62
N SER A 71 -2.42 -26.86 -7.10
CA SER A 71 -3.01 -25.52 -7.13
C SER A 71 -2.23 -24.51 -6.28
N LEU A 72 -1.86 -24.87 -5.05
CA LEU A 72 -1.04 -24.03 -4.16
C LEU A 72 0.36 -23.75 -4.75
N SER A 73 1.01 -24.77 -5.32
CA SER A 73 2.30 -24.61 -6.01
C SER A 73 2.21 -23.76 -7.29
N ALA A 74 1.04 -23.73 -7.93
CA ALA A 74 0.79 -22.96 -9.15
C ALA A 74 0.42 -21.49 -8.88
N ILE A 75 -0.13 -21.17 -7.70
CA ILE A 75 -0.31 -19.78 -7.23
C ILE A 75 1.06 -19.12 -7.05
N THR A 76 2.03 -19.88 -6.54
CA THR A 76 3.41 -19.44 -6.32
C THR A 76 4.23 -19.41 -7.61
N PHE A 77 4.08 -20.38 -8.52
CA PHE A 77 4.90 -20.49 -9.74
C PHE A 77 4.09 -20.82 -11.00
N ARG A 78 4.28 -20.02 -12.06
CA ARG A 78 3.79 -20.34 -13.41
C ARG A 78 4.85 -21.20 -14.13
N GLY A 79 4.72 -22.52 -14.08
CA GLY A 79 5.57 -23.46 -14.84
C GLY A 79 5.91 -24.75 -14.06
N PRO A 80 6.55 -25.76 -14.71
CA PRO A 80 7.05 -26.94 -14.01
C PRO A 80 8.08 -26.54 -12.94
N ILE A 81 8.06 -27.24 -11.80
CA ILE A 81 8.93 -26.96 -10.65
C ILE A 81 10.36 -27.39 -11.01
N GLY A 82 11.15 -26.46 -11.56
CA GLY A 82 12.59 -26.67 -11.77
C GLY A 82 13.37 -26.64 -10.46
N ARG A 83 14.61 -27.17 -10.46
CA ARG A 83 15.51 -27.19 -9.28
C ARG A 83 15.68 -25.83 -8.59
N GLN A 84 15.61 -24.72 -9.34
CA GLN A 84 15.66 -23.36 -8.76
C GLN A 84 14.40 -23.01 -7.96
N ASN A 85 13.22 -23.42 -8.40
CA ASN A 85 11.96 -23.18 -7.68
C ASN A 85 11.92 -23.97 -6.37
N VAL A 86 12.50 -25.18 -6.35
CA VAL A 86 12.61 -26.00 -5.13
C VAL A 86 13.44 -25.30 -4.06
N ARG A 87 14.59 -24.70 -4.41
CA ARG A 87 15.43 -23.96 -3.45
C ARG A 87 14.71 -22.75 -2.86
N VAL A 88 13.96 -22.01 -3.69
CA VAL A 88 13.17 -20.86 -3.23
C VAL A 88 12.06 -21.31 -2.28
N ILE A 89 11.34 -22.40 -2.61
CA ILE A 89 10.29 -22.95 -1.75
C ILE A 89 10.88 -23.41 -0.42
N LEU A 90 12.00 -24.13 -0.42
CA LEU A 90 12.68 -24.57 0.80
C LEU A 90 13.20 -23.39 1.63
N GLY A 91 13.72 -22.34 1.00
CA GLY A 91 14.15 -21.12 1.69
C GLY A 91 12.97 -20.38 2.33
N LEU A 92 11.84 -20.27 1.64
CA LEU A 92 10.61 -19.67 2.18
C LEU A 92 10.02 -20.51 3.32
N ALA A 93 9.96 -21.84 3.15
CA ALA A 93 9.50 -22.75 4.19
C ALA A 93 10.42 -22.70 5.42
N GLY A 94 11.73 -22.73 5.23
CA GLY A 94 12.72 -22.59 6.29
C GLY A 94 12.60 -21.25 7.02
N GLY A 95 12.39 -20.15 6.28
CA GLY A 95 12.14 -18.83 6.86
C GLY A 95 10.85 -18.78 7.68
N LEU A 96 9.75 -19.35 7.17
CA LEU A 96 8.49 -19.43 7.92
C LEU A 96 8.61 -20.31 9.17
N ILE A 97 9.32 -21.42 9.10
CA ILE A 97 9.60 -22.29 10.26
C ILE A 97 10.43 -21.52 11.29
N PHE A 98 11.50 -20.85 10.88
CA PHE A 98 12.34 -20.05 11.75
C PHE A 98 11.53 -18.96 12.47
N LEU A 99 10.68 -18.23 11.74
CA LEU A 99 9.81 -17.22 12.33
C LEU A 99 8.77 -17.84 13.28
N SER A 100 8.23 -19.02 12.94
CA SER A 100 7.27 -19.74 13.79
C SER A 100 7.90 -20.19 15.11
N LEU A 101 9.14 -20.68 15.09
CA LEU A 101 9.88 -21.02 16.31
C LEU A 101 10.10 -19.78 17.19
N GLY A 102 10.43 -18.63 16.58
CA GLY A 102 10.54 -17.37 17.31
C GLY A 102 9.23 -16.91 17.97
N VAL A 103 8.09 -17.16 17.32
CA VAL A 103 6.77 -16.85 17.89
C VAL A 103 6.44 -17.73 19.10
N VAL A 104 6.79 -19.02 19.04
CA VAL A 104 6.59 -19.95 20.18
C VAL A 104 7.42 -19.51 21.39
N GLY A 105 8.63 -19.02 21.18
CA GLY A 105 9.49 -18.49 22.25
C GLY A 105 9.16 -17.06 22.72
N SER A 106 8.14 -16.42 22.15
CA SER A 106 7.81 -15.02 22.46
C SER A 106 6.93 -14.88 23.71
N ILE A 107 7.01 -13.73 24.36
CA ILE A 107 6.18 -13.39 25.54
C ILE A 107 4.67 -13.45 25.20
N ARG A 108 4.29 -13.21 23.93
CA ARG A 108 2.88 -13.19 23.47
C ARG A 108 2.72 -13.99 22.18
N PRO A 109 2.68 -15.33 22.24
CA PRO A 109 2.64 -16.19 21.05
C PRO A 109 1.45 -15.94 20.14
N LEU A 110 0.26 -15.65 20.70
CA LEU A 110 -0.95 -15.38 19.90
C LEU A 110 -0.82 -14.10 19.05
N ALA A 111 -0.21 -13.05 19.60
CA ALA A 111 0.07 -11.82 18.85
C ALA A 111 1.04 -12.09 17.70
N GLY A 112 2.09 -12.88 17.97
CA GLY A 112 3.07 -13.30 16.97
C GLY A 112 2.44 -14.13 15.86
N PHE A 113 1.55 -15.08 16.21
CA PHE A 113 0.84 -15.91 15.24
C PHE A 113 -0.03 -15.06 14.31
N TYR A 114 -0.76 -14.09 14.85
CA TYR A 114 -1.52 -13.14 14.03
C TYR A 114 -0.62 -12.36 13.05
N LYS A 115 0.56 -11.90 13.47
CA LYS A 115 1.52 -11.23 12.58
C LYS A 115 2.09 -12.16 11.51
N LEU A 116 2.27 -13.46 11.80
CA LEU A 116 2.65 -14.44 10.79
C LEU A 116 1.56 -14.62 9.72
N LEU A 117 0.29 -14.70 10.14
CA LEU A 117 -0.83 -14.75 9.19
C LEU A 117 -0.83 -13.54 8.25
N LYS A 118 -0.55 -12.34 8.79
CA LYS A 118 -0.37 -11.11 7.99
C LYS A 118 0.78 -11.19 6.99
N LEU A 119 1.92 -11.75 7.41
CA LEU A 119 3.05 -11.92 6.51
C LEU A 119 2.70 -12.86 5.35
N VAL A 120 2.00 -13.97 5.63
CA VAL A 120 1.54 -14.93 4.62
C VAL A 120 0.55 -14.27 3.66
N GLU A 121 -0.41 -13.49 4.19
CA GLU A 121 -1.38 -12.73 3.39
C GLU A 121 -0.68 -11.80 2.38
N PHE A 122 0.25 -10.95 2.84
CA PHE A 122 0.99 -10.03 1.97
C PHE A 122 1.87 -10.77 0.95
N PHE A 123 2.46 -11.89 1.35
CA PHE A 123 3.27 -12.71 0.45
C PHE A 123 2.43 -13.29 -0.69
N LEU A 124 1.26 -13.87 -0.38
CA LEU A 124 0.34 -14.42 -1.38
C LEU A 124 -0.20 -13.33 -2.32
N LEU A 125 -0.55 -12.17 -1.78
CA LEU A 125 -0.95 -11.01 -2.59
C LEU A 125 0.17 -10.60 -3.55
N GLY A 126 1.41 -10.46 -3.05
CA GLY A 126 2.56 -10.07 -3.85
C GLY A 126 2.85 -11.03 -5.01
N LEU A 127 2.74 -12.34 -4.76
CA LEU A 127 2.86 -13.37 -5.80
C LEU A 127 1.76 -13.26 -6.85
N TRP A 128 0.52 -13.05 -6.42
CA TRP A 128 -0.61 -12.87 -7.34
C TRP A 128 -0.41 -11.63 -8.22
N VAL A 129 -0.01 -10.49 -7.63
CA VAL A 129 0.26 -9.24 -8.36
C VAL A 129 1.38 -9.46 -9.36
N LYS A 130 2.51 -10.07 -8.96
CA LYS A 130 3.62 -10.39 -9.87
C LYS A 130 3.14 -11.18 -11.09
N ASN A 131 2.34 -12.23 -10.87
CA ASN A 131 1.88 -13.12 -11.93
C ASN A 131 0.84 -12.49 -12.87
N ASN A 132 0.15 -11.45 -12.41
CA ASN A 132 -0.90 -10.75 -13.16
C ASN A 132 -0.52 -9.31 -13.55
N PHE A 133 0.71 -8.87 -13.27
CA PHE A 133 1.14 -7.48 -13.44
C PHE A 133 0.89 -6.93 -14.85
N VAL A 134 1.16 -7.72 -15.89
CA VAL A 134 0.92 -7.33 -17.29
C VAL A 134 -0.58 -7.17 -17.60
N ALA A 135 -1.43 -7.98 -16.97
CA ALA A 135 -2.89 -7.91 -17.14
C ALA A 135 -3.54 -6.80 -16.30
N LEU A 136 -2.84 -6.30 -15.28
CA LEU A 136 -3.18 -5.11 -14.53
C LEU A 136 -2.76 -3.89 -15.35
N LEU A 137 -3.65 -3.44 -16.23
CA LEU A 137 -3.34 -2.35 -17.16
C LEU A 137 -2.98 -1.06 -16.41
N PRO A 138 -1.88 -0.37 -16.77
CA PRO A 138 -1.52 0.93 -16.21
C PRO A 138 -2.60 1.98 -16.39
N CYS A 139 -3.47 1.85 -17.40
CA CYS A 139 -4.49 2.84 -17.73
C CYS A 139 -5.52 3.06 -16.63
N CYS A 140 -5.87 2.03 -15.85
CA CYS A 140 -6.80 2.15 -14.72
C CYS A 140 -6.06 2.35 -13.39
N LEU A 141 -4.87 1.76 -13.25
CA LEU A 141 -4.11 1.81 -11.99
C LEU A 141 -3.67 3.24 -11.64
N VAL A 142 -3.16 4.00 -12.61
CA VAL A 142 -2.61 5.34 -12.33
C VAL A 142 -3.70 6.35 -11.95
N PRO A 143 -4.86 6.43 -12.61
CA PRO A 143 -5.97 7.25 -12.15
C PRO A 143 -6.45 6.89 -10.74
N LEU A 144 -6.52 5.59 -10.40
CA LEU A 144 -6.90 5.14 -9.06
C LEU A 144 -5.88 5.62 -8.01
N LEU A 145 -4.58 5.42 -8.25
CA LEU A 145 -3.53 5.94 -7.36
C LEU A 145 -3.57 7.47 -7.26
N SER A 146 -3.85 8.17 -8.35
CA SER A 146 -4.00 9.63 -8.33
C SER A 146 -5.16 10.04 -7.43
N LEU A 147 -6.32 9.37 -7.55
CA LEU A 147 -7.48 9.61 -6.70
C LEU A 147 -7.16 9.38 -5.22
N THR A 148 -6.42 8.31 -4.91
CA THR A 148 -6.01 8.02 -3.52
C THR A 148 -5.12 9.09 -2.90
N ILE A 149 -4.20 9.67 -3.68
CA ILE A 149 -3.40 10.80 -3.20
C ILE A 149 -4.28 12.03 -3.01
N ILE A 150 -5.17 12.33 -3.96
CA ILE A 150 -6.02 13.52 -3.90
C ILE A 150 -6.86 13.50 -2.61
N TYR A 151 -7.63 12.45 -2.36
CA TYR A 151 -8.48 12.44 -1.17
C TYR A 151 -7.67 12.40 0.14
N SER A 152 -6.58 11.63 0.20
CA SER A 152 -5.75 11.58 1.42
C SER A 152 -5.08 12.94 1.69
N SER A 153 -4.66 13.65 0.65
CA SER A 153 -4.13 15.01 0.73
C SER A 153 -5.18 16.00 1.22
N LEU A 154 -6.39 15.96 0.66
CA LEU A 154 -7.48 16.85 1.08
C LEU A 154 -7.86 16.64 2.55
N ILE A 155 -7.95 15.39 3.01
CA ILE A 155 -8.21 15.08 4.42
C ILE A 155 -7.04 15.57 5.28
N ALA A 156 -5.79 15.33 4.87
CA ALA A 156 -4.61 15.78 5.60
C ALA A 156 -4.58 17.32 5.77
N TRP A 157 -4.84 18.06 4.71
CA TRP A 157 -4.93 19.53 4.78
C TRP A 157 -6.07 19.99 5.68
N GLY A 158 -7.25 19.35 5.58
CA GLY A 158 -8.36 19.63 6.48
C GLY A 158 -8.00 19.41 7.96
N GLN A 159 -7.31 18.31 8.28
CA GLN A 159 -6.84 18.03 9.63
C GLN A 159 -5.79 19.03 10.12
N PHE A 160 -4.86 19.40 9.24
CA PHE A 160 -3.81 20.37 9.56
C PHE A 160 -4.40 21.77 9.81
N LEU A 161 -5.37 22.21 9.03
CA LEU A 161 -6.01 23.52 9.25
C LEU A 161 -6.89 23.51 10.51
N ARG A 162 -7.63 22.43 10.75
CA ARG A 162 -8.53 22.31 11.91
C ARG A 162 -7.80 22.00 13.23
N GLN A 163 -6.56 21.54 13.17
CA GLN A 163 -5.81 21.03 14.34
C GLN A 163 -6.54 19.87 15.05
N GLY A 164 -7.23 19.03 14.28
CA GLY A 164 -7.96 17.85 14.76
C GLY A 164 -8.60 17.07 13.62
N SER A 165 -9.22 15.93 13.95
CA SER A 165 -9.95 15.10 12.99
C SER A 165 -11.14 15.84 12.38
N LEU A 166 -11.43 15.60 11.11
CA LEU A 166 -12.58 16.16 10.40
C LEU A 166 -13.91 15.52 10.88
N GLY A 167 -13.90 14.21 11.15
CA GLY A 167 -15.05 13.46 11.63
C GLY A 167 -16.15 13.27 10.58
N GLY A 168 -17.32 12.79 11.01
CA GLY A 168 -18.47 12.57 10.13
C GLY A 168 -18.21 11.49 9.08
N LEU A 169 -18.34 11.85 7.79
CA LEU A 169 -18.21 10.90 6.67
C LEU A 169 -16.81 10.27 6.58
N PHE A 170 -15.76 10.99 7.02
CA PHE A 170 -14.38 10.51 6.95
C PHE A 170 -14.10 9.34 7.91
N TRP A 171 -14.94 9.13 8.92
CA TRP A 171 -14.87 7.93 9.76
C TRP A 171 -15.04 6.65 8.96
N TRP A 172 -15.91 6.65 7.94
CA TRP A 172 -16.10 5.51 7.03
C TRP A 172 -14.91 5.25 6.11
N LEU A 173 -14.02 6.23 5.94
CA LEU A 173 -12.72 6.05 5.28
C LEU A 173 -11.61 5.64 6.27
N GLY A 174 -11.93 5.44 7.55
CA GLY A 174 -10.98 5.06 8.59
C GLY A 174 -10.28 6.23 9.27
N GLU A 175 -10.83 7.44 9.24
CA GLU A 175 -10.29 8.56 10.04
C GLU A 175 -10.47 8.30 11.54
N ARG A 176 -9.40 8.48 12.31
CA ARG A 176 -9.44 8.43 13.78
C ARG A 176 -10.00 9.73 14.35
N THR A 177 -10.70 9.67 15.47
CA THR A 177 -11.14 10.86 16.22
C THR A 177 -10.03 11.34 17.15
N PHE A 178 -9.53 12.56 16.94
CA PHE A 178 -8.48 13.15 17.77
C PHE A 178 -8.44 14.67 17.64
N THR A 179 -7.73 15.31 18.57
CA THR A 179 -7.44 16.75 18.62
C THR A 179 -5.96 16.96 18.85
N SER A 180 -5.48 18.19 18.69
CA SER A 180 -4.12 18.56 19.09
C SER A 180 -3.84 18.24 20.57
N SER A 181 -4.83 18.27 21.46
CA SER A 181 -4.68 17.93 22.88
C SER A 181 -4.70 16.44 23.20
N THR A 182 -4.90 15.56 22.21
CA THR A 182 -4.97 14.11 22.45
C THR A 182 -3.60 13.56 22.89
N PRO A 183 -3.50 12.87 24.04
CA PRO A 183 -2.23 12.33 24.52
C PRO A 183 -1.57 11.40 23.48
N GLY A 184 -0.28 11.60 23.23
CA GLY A 184 0.49 10.81 22.27
C GLY A 184 0.24 11.12 20.79
N ILE A 185 -0.52 12.19 20.47
CA ILE A 185 -0.69 12.64 19.08
C ILE A 185 0.61 13.26 18.55
N ALA A 186 0.91 13.01 17.28
CA ALA A 186 2.12 13.50 16.63
C ALA A 186 1.99 15.00 16.37
N GLN A 187 2.85 15.78 17.01
CA GLN A 187 2.93 17.22 16.88
C GLN A 187 4.29 17.65 16.33
N VAL A 188 4.35 18.90 15.89
CA VAL A 188 5.57 19.61 15.51
C VAL A 188 5.56 20.97 16.21
N VAL A 189 6.73 21.40 16.68
CA VAL A 189 6.88 22.76 17.23
C VAL A 189 7.25 23.70 16.09
N LEU A 190 6.40 24.69 15.82
CA LEU A 190 6.66 25.78 14.89
C LEU A 190 6.56 27.09 15.65
N ASN A 191 7.63 27.89 15.67
CA ASN A 191 7.68 29.17 16.39
C ASN A 191 7.25 29.08 17.86
N GLY A 192 7.64 28.00 18.55
CA GLY A 192 7.27 27.76 19.96
C GLY A 192 5.84 27.28 20.19
N GLN A 193 5.02 27.16 19.14
CA GLN A 193 3.65 26.63 19.22
C GLN A 193 3.60 25.17 18.73
N LEU A 194 2.74 24.38 19.37
CA LEU A 194 2.52 22.97 18.99
C LEU A 194 1.44 22.88 17.91
N PHE A 195 1.83 22.38 16.75
CA PHE A 195 0.94 22.09 15.63
C PHE A 195 0.78 20.58 15.47
N LEU A 196 -0.46 20.16 15.23
CA LEU A 196 -0.80 18.80 14.84
C LEU A 196 -0.16 18.47 13.49
N ARG A 197 0.49 17.32 13.40
CA ARG A 197 0.90 16.73 12.11
C ARG A 197 -0.28 15.93 11.55
N PRO A 198 -0.64 16.08 10.27
CA PRO A 198 -1.82 15.45 9.72
C PRO A 198 -1.61 13.94 9.48
N TYR A 199 -2.65 13.16 9.74
CA TYR A 199 -2.67 11.71 9.61
C TYR A 199 -3.41 11.25 8.35
N ALA A 200 -4.30 12.09 7.81
CA ALA A 200 -5.39 11.67 6.94
C ALA A 200 -6.13 10.48 7.56
N THR A 201 -6.20 9.37 6.82
CA THR A 201 -6.77 8.09 7.26
C THR A 201 -5.69 7.10 7.69
N PHE A 202 -4.44 7.52 7.88
CA PHE A 202 -3.34 6.64 8.29
C PHE A 202 -3.15 6.60 9.81
N SER A 203 -2.41 5.60 10.27
CA SER A 203 -2.10 5.42 11.70
C SER A 203 -1.11 6.44 12.24
N HIS A 204 -0.31 7.07 11.37
CA HIS A 204 0.71 8.05 11.75
C HIS A 204 1.10 8.95 10.55
N PRO A 205 1.50 10.23 10.76
CA PRO A 205 1.93 11.14 9.69
C PRO A 205 3.13 10.62 8.90
N ASN A 206 4.04 9.88 9.55
CA ASN A 206 5.16 9.22 8.87
C ASN A 206 4.68 8.16 7.86
N VAL A 207 3.58 7.45 8.16
CA VAL A 207 3.03 6.42 7.27
C VAL A 207 2.37 7.08 6.07
N LEU A 208 1.60 8.16 6.29
CA LEU A 208 1.11 9.03 5.20
C LEU A 208 2.28 9.54 4.33
N GLY A 209 3.35 10.02 4.96
CA GLY A 209 4.55 10.48 4.25
C GLY A 209 5.20 9.36 3.42
N GLY A 210 5.36 8.17 4.00
CA GLY A 210 5.91 7.01 3.28
C GLY A 210 5.02 6.56 2.10
N TYR A 211 3.70 6.61 2.27
CA TYR A 211 2.74 6.37 1.20
C TYR A 211 2.93 7.37 0.05
N LEU A 212 2.94 8.68 0.35
CA LEU A 212 3.15 9.72 -0.67
C LEU A 212 4.52 9.61 -1.34
N ALA A 213 5.58 9.37 -0.56
CA ALA A 213 6.94 9.20 -1.04
C ALA A 213 7.12 8.01 -2.01
N THR A 214 6.25 7.00 -1.93
CA THR A 214 6.28 5.83 -2.83
C THR A 214 5.38 6.00 -4.05
N VAL A 215 4.17 6.52 -3.87
CA VAL A 215 3.18 6.60 -4.96
C VAL A 215 3.46 7.78 -5.91
N ILE A 216 3.97 8.91 -5.43
CA ILE A 216 4.27 10.08 -6.28
C ILE A 216 5.31 9.72 -7.37
N PRO A 217 6.49 9.16 -7.05
CA PRO A 217 7.45 8.73 -8.08
C PRO A 217 6.86 7.74 -9.08
N LEU A 218 6.03 6.80 -8.60
CA LEU A 218 5.37 5.81 -9.44
C LEU A 218 4.45 6.48 -10.48
N ILE A 219 3.65 7.47 -10.07
CA ILE A 219 2.80 8.24 -10.99
C ILE A 219 3.66 8.99 -12.02
N ILE A 220 4.75 9.64 -11.60
CA ILE A 220 5.64 10.40 -12.48
C ILE A 220 6.23 9.52 -13.58
N THR A 221 6.74 8.33 -13.26
CA THR A 221 7.31 7.42 -14.27
C THR A 221 6.31 6.99 -15.35
N GLN A 222 5.01 7.04 -15.04
CA GLN A 222 3.91 6.68 -15.94
C GLN A 222 3.32 7.89 -16.68
N ILE A 223 3.81 9.11 -16.44
CA ILE A 223 3.42 10.30 -17.21
C ILE A 223 3.98 10.22 -18.62
N SER A 224 5.25 9.83 -18.78
CA SER A 224 5.95 9.91 -20.07
C SER A 224 5.60 8.82 -21.08
N ASN A 225 4.86 7.79 -20.68
CA ASN A 225 4.52 6.65 -21.55
C ASN A 225 3.13 6.76 -22.21
N VAL A 226 2.33 7.77 -21.85
CA VAL A 226 1.00 7.95 -22.44
C VAL A 226 1.14 8.79 -23.71
N LYS A 227 1.25 8.13 -24.87
CA LYS A 227 1.15 8.82 -26.16
C LYS A 227 -0.26 9.38 -26.32
N SER A 228 -0.31 10.71 -26.47
CA SER A 228 -1.51 11.53 -26.62
C SER A 228 -2.22 11.24 -27.93
N GLN A 229 -3.45 10.71 -27.90
CA GLN A 229 -4.36 10.77 -29.05
C GLN A 229 -5.87 10.65 -28.74
N ASN A 230 -6.34 10.94 -27.52
CA ASN A 230 -7.78 10.96 -27.20
C ASN A 230 -8.11 11.89 -26.02
N TYR A 231 -9.28 12.56 -26.04
CA TYR A 231 -9.74 13.50 -25.01
C TYR A 231 -9.77 12.92 -23.57
N SER A 232 -9.97 11.60 -23.40
CA SER A 232 -9.90 10.97 -22.06
C SER A 232 -8.49 11.04 -21.44
N LEU A 233 -7.45 11.27 -22.25
CA LEU A 233 -6.07 11.44 -21.77
C LEU A 233 -5.86 12.79 -21.09
N ASN A 234 -6.62 13.83 -21.44
CA ASN A 234 -6.50 15.16 -20.82
C ASN A 234 -6.98 15.13 -19.36
N LEU A 235 -8.13 14.49 -19.09
CA LEU A 235 -8.63 14.36 -17.72
C LEU A 235 -7.66 13.54 -16.85
N ILE A 236 -7.13 12.44 -17.39
CA ILE A 236 -6.14 11.61 -16.69
C ILE A 236 -4.85 12.42 -16.41
N ALA A 237 -4.40 13.24 -17.35
CA ALA A 237 -3.25 14.11 -17.15
C ALA A 237 -3.51 15.16 -16.05
N ILE A 238 -4.68 15.80 -16.07
CA ILE A 238 -5.10 16.76 -15.05
C ILE A 238 -5.13 16.09 -13.66
N LEU A 239 -5.75 14.92 -13.55
CA LEU A 239 -5.79 14.16 -12.29
C LEU A 239 -4.40 13.81 -11.77
N LYS A 240 -3.48 13.39 -12.65
CA LYS A 240 -2.09 13.11 -12.27
C LYS A 240 -1.36 14.37 -11.78
N MET A 241 -1.49 15.49 -12.49
CA MET A 241 -0.86 16.75 -12.10
C MET A 241 -1.40 17.25 -10.76
N LEU A 242 -2.73 17.19 -10.59
CA LEU A 242 -3.38 17.55 -9.33
C LEU A 242 -2.90 16.66 -8.18
N ALA A 243 -2.83 15.33 -8.40
CA ALA A 243 -2.33 14.39 -7.41
C ALA A 243 -0.87 14.66 -7.03
N ILE A 244 0.00 14.95 -8.00
CA ILE A 244 1.41 15.28 -7.71
C ILE A 244 1.50 16.59 -6.93
N PHE A 245 0.81 17.64 -7.37
CA PHE A 245 0.83 18.93 -6.69
C PHE A 245 0.35 18.81 -5.23
N LEU A 246 -0.84 18.25 -5.02
CA LEU A 246 -1.39 18.04 -3.67
C LEU A 246 -0.55 17.07 -2.85
N GLY A 247 -0.05 16.00 -3.47
CA GLY A 247 0.76 14.99 -2.81
C GLY A 247 2.11 15.54 -2.34
N VAL A 248 2.79 16.34 -3.16
CA VAL A 248 4.06 17.00 -2.77
C VAL A 248 3.82 18.02 -1.67
N ALA A 249 2.78 18.86 -1.80
CA ALA A 249 2.41 19.82 -0.74
C ALA A 249 2.08 19.11 0.58
N THR A 250 1.34 18.00 0.50
CA THR A 250 0.99 17.17 1.68
C THR A 250 2.22 16.50 2.28
N LEU A 251 3.13 16.00 1.45
CA LEU A 251 4.37 15.36 1.90
C LEU A 251 5.17 16.30 2.81
N PHE A 252 5.24 17.60 2.48
CA PHE A 252 5.86 18.61 3.35
C PHE A 252 5.15 18.70 4.71
N ILE A 253 3.83 18.89 4.74
CA ILE A 253 3.12 19.04 6.04
C ILE A 253 3.07 17.75 6.88
N THR A 254 3.47 16.58 6.36
CA THR A 254 3.64 15.39 7.21
C THR A 254 4.77 15.54 8.24
N PHE A 255 5.72 16.46 8.02
CA PHE A 255 6.93 16.65 8.83
C PHE A 255 7.74 15.36 9.05
N SER A 256 7.69 14.43 8.10
CA SER A 256 8.46 13.18 8.14
C SER A 256 9.77 13.36 7.37
N ARG A 257 10.87 13.62 8.09
CA ARG A 257 12.21 13.83 7.50
C ARG A 257 12.64 12.68 6.58
N ALA A 258 12.38 11.44 6.99
CA ALA A 258 12.67 10.26 6.19
C ALA A 258 11.83 10.21 4.91
N ALA A 259 10.53 10.55 5.00
CA ALA A 259 9.67 10.59 3.83
C ALA A 259 10.04 11.71 2.86
N TRP A 260 10.46 12.88 3.36
CA TRP A 260 10.97 13.98 2.54
C TRP A 260 12.20 13.54 1.75
N LEU A 261 13.17 12.90 2.42
CA LEU A 261 14.40 12.43 1.78
C LEU A 261 14.09 11.38 0.71
N VAL A 262 13.37 10.32 1.06
CA VAL A 262 13.04 9.22 0.14
C VAL A 262 12.16 9.70 -1.01
N GLY A 263 11.14 10.52 -0.71
CA GLY A 263 10.25 11.09 -1.71
C GLY A 263 10.98 12.02 -2.67
N GLY A 264 11.86 12.89 -2.16
CA GLY A 264 12.68 13.79 -2.99
C GLY A 264 13.60 13.02 -3.93
N ILE A 265 14.33 12.02 -3.43
CA ILE A 265 15.18 11.14 -4.26
C ILE A 265 14.33 10.43 -5.31
N GLY A 266 13.18 9.86 -4.91
CA GLY A 266 12.27 9.16 -5.82
C GLY A 266 11.75 10.05 -6.94
N ILE A 267 11.34 11.28 -6.62
CA ILE A 267 10.86 12.27 -7.60
C ILE A 267 11.95 12.62 -8.60
N ILE A 268 13.17 12.93 -8.13
CA ILE A 268 14.32 13.27 -9.00
C ILE A 268 14.64 12.10 -9.95
N LEU A 269 14.80 10.89 -9.42
CA LEU A 269 15.09 9.71 -10.23
C LEU A 269 13.97 9.44 -11.24
N SER A 270 12.71 9.56 -10.83
CA SER A 270 11.56 9.35 -11.71
C SER A 270 11.48 10.35 -12.86
N GLY A 271 11.88 11.60 -12.63
CA GLY A 271 11.94 12.66 -13.65
C GLY A 271 13.08 12.49 -14.66
N LEU A 272 14.19 11.85 -14.27
CA LEU A 272 15.33 11.60 -15.16
C LEU A 272 15.16 10.37 -16.06
N LEU A 273 14.36 9.38 -15.63
CA LEU A 273 14.13 8.13 -16.36
C LEU A 273 13.69 8.31 -17.84
N PRO A 274 12.77 9.23 -18.19
CA PRO A 274 12.38 9.47 -19.58
C PRO A 274 13.55 9.95 -20.45
N SER A 275 14.41 10.82 -19.91
CA SER A 275 15.60 11.34 -20.60
C SER A 275 16.60 10.23 -20.88
N PHE A 276 16.85 9.34 -19.91
CA PHE A 276 17.70 8.16 -20.10
C PHE A 276 17.13 7.19 -21.14
N ARG A 277 15.81 6.96 -21.15
CA ARG A 277 15.15 6.11 -22.16
C ARG A 277 15.28 6.70 -23.57
N LYS A 278 15.16 8.01 -23.72
CA LYS A 278 15.33 8.71 -25.00
C LYS A 278 16.77 8.61 -25.51
N ALA A 279 17.77 8.92 -24.66
CA ALA A 279 19.19 8.80 -25.01
C ALA A 279 19.60 7.37 -25.40
N LYS A 280 19.06 6.35 -24.70
CA LYS A 280 19.30 4.94 -25.05
C LYS A 280 18.67 4.55 -26.41
N LYS A 281 17.53 5.13 -26.76
CA LYS A 281 16.86 4.90 -28.04
C LYS A 281 17.61 5.56 -29.20
N GLU A 282 18.15 6.76 -28.98
CA GLU A 282 18.93 7.51 -29.97
C GLU A 282 20.31 6.87 -30.22
N SER A 283 21.01 6.43 -29.17
CA SER A 283 22.28 5.70 -29.32
C SER A 283 22.11 4.39 -30.11
N LYS A 284 21.05 3.62 -29.82
CA LYS A 284 20.75 2.37 -30.57
C LYS A 284 20.40 2.60 -32.04
N LYS A 285 19.89 3.79 -32.39
CA LYS A 285 19.57 4.19 -33.77
C LYS A 285 20.80 4.68 -34.55
N ARG A 286 21.87 5.12 -33.86
CA ARG A 286 23.15 5.53 -34.49
C ARG A 286 24.10 4.35 -34.72
N SER A 287 23.89 3.23 -34.02
CA SER A 287 24.69 2.00 -34.13
C SER A 287 24.09 0.95 -35.09
N SER A 288 23.01 1.30 -35.79
CA SER A 288 22.30 0.46 -36.77
C SER A 288 22.31 1.15 -38.13
#